data_AF-A0A940TNK8-F1
#
_entry.id   AF-A0A940TNK8-F1
#
_cell.length_a   1.000
_cell.length_b   1.000
_cell.length_c   1.000
_cell.angle_alpha   90.00
_cell.angle_beta   90.00
_cell.angle_gamma   90.00
#
_symmetry.space_group_name_H-M   'P 1'
#
loop_
_entity.id
_entity.type
_entity.pdbx_description
1 polymer ?
#
loop_
_entity_poly.entity_id
_entity_poly.type
_entity_poly.pdbx_seq_one_letter_code
_entity_poly.pdbx_strand_id
1 'polypeptide(L)'
;MLRFAEGDFVENWEYGIGKIKAVNEESVTISFQGKADMRLPLDKTTYLKRLHQEGLLAQVYEDRERIDELIRKRSTEIIRMVIYDRDGKKTSPSEIKSSLTIGNANDRGWRKDFFLVSDADWKNWWAAVSKKLKKDPWFDASIKNQIILREEPLSETGSIMDRFLHDGDLTKKITMAEQLVKDCKKKPDMKVLEAVGQIIEKIIEGESDKAVVDRAVYCSAEIREMGIELKSFLPRAYELISTALVRNNLPGLKKRALYSTFTALPSHNIIDHLIIFLCGDEKLRKEISKHFPREKEFGSLAEKTVFDQPLTTRQIHQMNELVSCPEHILMEGIKSLVQAIDPQCVSNFLISLLLGENIESAINRTVAKAITETKSSNVIFRYFSEVIIPRENSQHCLVEFLNGLGAESAEMA
;
A
#
# COMPACT_ATOMS: atom_id res chain seq x y z
N MET A 1 -30.19 -17.69 46.24
CA MET A 1 -28.82 -17.73 45.68
C MET A 1 -28.07 -16.53 46.24
N LEU A 2 -26.93 -16.72 46.90
CA LEU A 2 -26.16 -15.60 47.47
C LEU A 2 -25.66 -14.71 46.33
N ARG A 3 -25.90 -13.39 46.44
CA ARG A 3 -25.57 -12.39 45.41
C ARG A 3 -24.06 -12.16 45.27
N PHE A 4 -23.29 -12.58 46.26
CA PHE A 4 -21.85 -12.37 46.36
C PHE A 4 -21.15 -13.64 46.85
N ALA A 5 -19.90 -13.80 46.45
CA ALA A 5 -19.00 -14.85 46.90
C ALA A 5 -17.78 -14.27 47.64
N GLU A 6 -17.09 -15.09 48.41
CA GLU A 6 -15.81 -14.72 49.00
C GLU A 6 -14.79 -14.40 47.90
N GLY A 7 -14.01 -13.34 48.11
CA GLY A 7 -13.06 -12.82 47.14
C GLY A 7 -13.65 -11.83 46.13
N ASP A 8 -14.98 -11.68 46.04
CA ASP A 8 -15.60 -10.68 45.17
C ASP A 8 -15.21 -9.25 45.59
N PHE A 9 -15.07 -8.37 44.59
CA PHE A 9 -14.90 -6.94 44.79
C PHE A 9 -16.25 -6.23 44.71
N VAL A 10 -16.43 -5.24 45.58
CA VAL A 10 -17.64 -4.44 45.65
C VAL A 10 -17.31 -2.97 45.79
N GLU A 11 -18.20 -2.15 45.25
CA GLU A 11 -18.23 -0.71 45.46
C GLU A 11 -19.43 -0.35 46.33
N ASN A 12 -19.17 0.50 47.32
CA ASN A 12 -20.18 1.19 48.11
C ASN A 12 -19.95 2.70 48.01
N TRP A 13 -21.01 3.47 47.82
CA TRP A 13 -20.91 4.92 47.61
C TRP A 13 -20.41 5.68 48.85
N GLU A 14 -20.65 5.18 50.07
CA GLU A 14 -20.14 5.77 51.32
C GLU A 14 -18.74 5.26 51.65
N TYR A 15 -18.55 3.94 51.55
CA TYR A 15 -17.38 3.30 52.15
C TYR A 15 -16.18 3.15 51.23
N GLY A 16 -16.36 3.18 49.91
CA GLY A 16 -15.28 2.97 48.96
C GLY A 16 -15.38 1.63 48.23
N ILE A 17 -14.22 1.23 47.71
CA ILE A 17 -13.99 -0.09 47.14
C ILE A 17 -13.65 -1.05 48.28
N GLY A 18 -14.21 -2.25 48.24
CA GLY A 18 -13.94 -3.29 49.23
C GLY A 18 -13.89 -4.68 48.63
N LYS A 19 -13.30 -5.61 49.38
CA LYS A 19 -13.21 -7.03 49.05
C LYS A 19 -13.98 -7.87 50.06
N ILE A 20 -14.80 -8.79 49.59
CA ILE A 20 -15.58 -9.69 50.43
C ILE A 20 -14.66 -10.75 51.02
N LYS A 21 -14.58 -10.80 52.35
CA LYS A 21 -13.76 -11.76 53.10
C LYS A 21 -14.52 -13.01 53.50
N ALA A 22 -15.79 -12.86 53.87
CA ALA A 22 -16.62 -13.96 54.33
C ALA A 22 -18.09 -13.72 53.98
N VAL A 23 -18.82 -14.78 53.62
CA VAL A 23 -20.25 -14.75 53.35
C VAL A 23 -20.96 -15.78 54.23
N ASN A 24 -21.83 -15.31 55.12
CA ASN A 24 -22.66 -16.14 56.00
C ASN A 24 -24.15 -15.98 55.64
N GLU A 25 -25.01 -16.85 56.19
CA GLU A 25 -26.46 -16.84 55.93
C GLU A 25 -27.18 -15.54 56.31
N GLU A 26 -26.60 -14.74 57.21
CA GLU A 26 -27.21 -13.49 57.71
C GLU A 26 -26.44 -12.22 57.30
N SER A 27 -25.17 -12.35 56.90
CA SER A 27 -24.28 -11.20 56.75
C SER A 27 -23.09 -11.45 55.83
N VAL A 28 -22.56 -10.38 55.25
CA VAL A 28 -21.32 -10.35 54.47
C VAL A 28 -20.25 -9.53 55.21
N THR A 29 -19.04 -10.05 55.32
CA THR A 29 -17.89 -9.32 55.89
C THR A 29 -17.03 -8.75 54.76
N ILE A 30 -16.84 -7.43 54.76
CA ILE A 30 -16.19 -6.67 53.68
C ILE A 30 -15.02 -5.89 54.25
N SER A 31 -13.86 -6.02 53.62
CA SER A 31 -12.68 -5.19 53.88
C SER A 31 -12.69 -4.00 52.93
N PHE A 32 -13.03 -2.80 53.41
CA PHE A 32 -12.96 -1.58 52.60
C PHE A 32 -11.54 -0.98 52.64
N GLN A 33 -11.11 -0.37 51.54
CA GLN A 33 -9.73 0.15 51.44
C GLN A 33 -9.45 1.18 52.54
N GLY A 34 -8.39 0.97 53.32
CA GLY A 34 -7.98 1.85 54.41
C GLY A 34 -8.92 1.87 55.61
N LYS A 35 -9.88 0.93 55.72
CA LYS A 35 -10.83 0.81 56.82
C LYS A 35 -10.77 -0.58 57.44
N ALA A 36 -11.28 -0.71 58.67
CA ALA A 36 -11.46 -2.00 59.32
C ALA A 36 -12.54 -2.85 58.64
N ASP A 37 -12.50 -4.16 58.86
CA ASP A 37 -13.51 -5.09 58.34
C ASP A 37 -14.90 -4.73 58.85
N MET A 38 -15.85 -4.64 57.92
CA MET A 38 -17.23 -4.26 58.18
C MET A 38 -18.14 -5.46 57.92
N ARG A 39 -18.95 -5.82 58.92
CA ARG A 39 -19.98 -6.85 58.78
C ARG A 39 -21.31 -6.19 58.44
N LEU A 40 -21.82 -6.45 57.23
CA LEU A 40 -23.08 -5.93 56.75
C LEU A 40 -24.15 -7.03 56.72
N PRO A 41 -25.33 -6.80 57.31
CA PRO A 41 -26.51 -7.64 57.10
C PRO A 41 -26.87 -7.80 55.62
N LEU A 42 -27.40 -8.96 55.21
CA LEU A 42 -27.69 -9.25 53.79
C LEU A 42 -28.65 -8.26 53.13
N ASP A 43 -29.64 -7.73 53.85
CA ASP A 43 -30.59 -6.72 53.37
C ASP A 43 -29.89 -5.41 52.95
N LYS A 44 -28.79 -5.05 53.63
CA LYS A 44 -27.96 -3.88 53.34
C LYS A 44 -27.00 -4.08 52.17
N THR A 45 -26.80 -5.31 51.70
CA THR A 45 -25.94 -5.59 50.54
C THR A 45 -26.55 -5.14 49.20
N THR A 46 -27.82 -4.73 49.20
CA THR A 46 -28.51 -4.19 48.04
C THR A 46 -27.83 -2.93 47.47
N TYR A 47 -27.18 -2.15 48.33
CA TYR A 47 -26.42 -0.94 47.99
C TYR A 47 -25.00 -1.20 47.49
N LEU A 48 -24.58 -2.47 47.41
CA LEU A 48 -23.27 -2.84 46.89
C LEU A 48 -23.36 -3.09 45.38
N LYS A 49 -22.51 -2.40 44.62
CA LYS A 49 -22.28 -2.73 43.21
C LYS A 49 -21.15 -3.75 43.15
N ARG A 50 -21.39 -4.92 42.55
CA ARG A 50 -20.32 -5.89 42.27
C ARG A 50 -19.38 -5.30 41.22
N LEU A 51 -18.08 -5.45 41.42
CA LEU A 51 -17.04 -5.02 40.48
C LEU A 51 -16.47 -6.22 39.74
N HIS A 52 -16.06 -6.00 38.49
CA HIS A 52 -15.33 -7.01 37.73
C HIS A 52 -13.91 -7.14 38.30
N GLN A 53 -13.41 -8.36 38.48
CA GLN A 53 -12.07 -8.58 39.06
C GLN A 53 -10.95 -7.94 38.23
N GLU A 54 -11.05 -8.00 36.90
CA GLU A 54 -10.13 -7.32 35.96
C GLU A 54 -10.49 -5.84 35.73
N GLY A 55 -11.53 -5.33 36.39
CA GLY A 55 -11.98 -3.95 36.30
C GLY A 55 -11.04 -2.96 37.00
N LEU A 56 -11.05 -1.70 36.58
CA LEU A 56 -10.12 -0.68 37.07
C LEU A 56 -10.22 -0.51 38.58
N LEU A 57 -11.43 -0.41 39.12
CA LEU A 57 -11.62 -0.20 40.57
C LEU A 57 -11.12 -1.39 41.40
N ALA A 58 -11.39 -2.62 40.97
CA ALA A 58 -10.87 -3.81 41.67
C ALA A 58 -9.34 -3.86 41.64
N GLN A 59 -8.73 -3.53 40.50
CA GLN A 59 -7.27 -3.49 40.37
C GLN A 59 -6.63 -2.36 41.20
N VAL A 60 -7.29 -1.21 41.33
CA VAL A 60 -6.85 -0.12 42.22
C VAL A 60 -6.87 -0.53 43.69
N TYR A 61 -7.86 -1.33 44.10
CA TYR A 61 -7.92 -1.86 45.47
C TYR A 61 -6.74 -2.80 45.76
N GLU A 62 -6.38 -3.66 44.80
CA GLU A 62 -5.30 -4.64 44.95
C GLU A 62 -3.91 -4.00 44.86
N ASP A 63 -3.65 -3.15 43.86
CA ASP A 63 -2.34 -2.55 43.63
C ASP A 63 -2.45 -1.19 42.93
N ARG A 64 -2.58 -0.13 43.73
CA ARG A 64 -2.66 1.24 43.23
C ARG A 64 -1.37 1.69 42.53
N GLU A 65 -0.21 1.28 43.02
CA GLU A 65 1.08 1.73 42.47
C GLU A 65 1.27 1.25 41.03
N ARG A 66 0.89 0.00 40.74
CA ARG A 66 0.85 -0.54 39.39
C ARG A 66 -0.08 0.26 38.49
N ILE A 67 -1.28 0.61 38.96
CA ILE A 67 -2.22 1.42 38.18
C ILE A 67 -1.64 2.81 37.87
N ASP A 68 -1.04 3.47 38.86
CA ASP A 68 -0.38 4.76 38.67
C ASP A 68 0.79 4.66 37.69
N GLU A 69 1.52 3.54 37.67
CA GLU A 69 2.55 3.28 36.67
C GLU A 69 1.96 3.10 35.26
N LEU A 70 0.88 2.34 35.10
CA LEU A 70 0.18 2.16 33.83
C LEU A 70 -0.37 3.49 33.29
N ILE A 71 -0.90 4.35 34.16
CA ILE A 71 -1.36 5.70 33.83
C ILE A 71 -0.18 6.56 33.35
N ARG A 72 0.94 6.59 34.09
CA ARG A 72 2.17 7.31 33.69
C ARG A 72 2.72 6.82 32.35
N LYS A 73 2.73 5.50 32.13
CA LYS A 73 3.14 4.86 30.87
C LYS A 73 2.14 5.07 29.74
N ARG A 74 0.95 5.64 30.01
CA ARG A 74 -0.13 5.82 29.04
C ARG A 74 -0.49 4.48 28.40
N SER A 75 -0.68 3.45 29.23
CA SER A 75 -1.00 2.10 28.79
C SER A 75 -2.45 2.02 28.30
N THR A 76 -2.69 1.28 27.22
CA THR A 76 -4.04 0.96 26.72
C THR A 76 -4.77 -0.03 27.62
N GLU A 77 -4.05 -0.74 28.48
CA GLU A 77 -4.60 -1.66 29.49
C GLU A 77 -5.60 -0.97 30.43
N ILE A 78 -5.37 0.30 30.78
CA ILE A 78 -6.31 1.11 31.57
C ILE A 78 -7.68 1.18 30.89
N ILE A 79 -7.70 1.28 29.55
CA ILE A 79 -8.96 1.39 28.80
C ILE A 79 -9.71 0.06 28.83
N ARG A 80 -8.99 -1.08 28.78
CA ARG A 80 -9.57 -2.41 28.95
C ARG A 80 -10.21 -2.56 30.33
N MET A 81 -9.50 -2.15 31.38
CA MET A 81 -10.00 -2.17 32.76
C MET A 81 -11.25 -1.30 32.94
N VAL A 82 -11.30 -0.11 32.31
CA VAL A 82 -12.50 0.76 32.34
C VAL A 82 -13.69 0.11 31.62
N ILE A 83 -13.45 -0.60 30.52
CA ILE A 83 -14.51 -1.33 29.79
C ILE A 83 -15.09 -2.45 30.67
N TYR A 84 -14.25 -3.18 31.41
CA TYR A 84 -14.70 -4.22 32.34
C TYR A 84 -15.56 -3.70 33.48
N ASP A 85 -15.24 -2.53 34.07
CA ASP A 85 -16.05 -1.94 35.16
C ASP A 85 -17.48 -1.53 34.74
N ARG A 86 -17.73 -1.50 33.43
CA ARG A 86 -19.02 -1.17 32.83
C ARG A 86 -19.75 -2.41 32.29
N ASP A 87 -19.25 -3.61 32.57
CA ASP A 87 -19.79 -4.89 32.09
C ASP A 87 -20.04 -4.90 30.57
N GLY A 88 -19.23 -4.15 29.83
CA GLY A 88 -19.45 -3.85 28.41
C GLY A 88 -18.33 -4.38 27.52
N LYS A 89 -18.59 -4.39 26.20
CA LYS A 89 -17.57 -4.56 25.15
C LYS A 89 -17.16 -3.24 24.51
N LYS A 90 -17.81 -2.13 24.90
CA LYS A 90 -17.62 -0.82 24.28
C LYS A 90 -17.64 0.30 25.31
N THR A 91 -16.93 1.38 25.01
CA THR A 91 -16.97 2.63 25.76
C THR A 91 -16.75 3.81 24.84
N SER A 92 -16.88 5.02 25.36
CA SER A 92 -16.60 6.29 24.67
C SER A 92 -15.51 7.09 25.38
N PRO A 93 -14.82 8.01 24.67
CA PRO A 93 -13.81 8.88 25.29
C PRO A 93 -14.33 9.69 26.49
N SER A 94 -15.59 10.14 26.44
CA SER A 94 -16.25 10.87 27.54
C SER A 94 -16.45 10.01 28.77
N GLU A 95 -16.79 8.74 28.56
CA GLU A 95 -16.96 7.76 29.63
C GLU A 95 -15.61 7.42 30.28
N ILE A 96 -14.58 7.20 29.47
CA ILE A 96 -13.22 7.00 29.98
C ILE A 96 -12.77 8.21 30.80
N LYS A 97 -13.02 9.44 30.31
CA LYS A 97 -12.71 10.65 31.07
C LYS A 97 -13.37 10.61 32.44
N SER A 98 -14.68 10.39 32.48
CA SER A 98 -15.46 10.33 33.73
C SER A 98 -14.99 9.27 34.73
N SER A 99 -14.33 8.21 34.25
CA SER A 99 -13.82 7.12 35.09
C SER A 99 -12.40 7.35 35.60
N LEU A 100 -11.62 8.20 34.93
CA LEU A 100 -10.19 8.43 35.24
C LEU A 100 -9.91 9.79 35.86
N THR A 101 -10.73 10.80 35.57
CA THR A 101 -10.61 12.14 36.16
C THR A 101 -11.55 12.30 37.35
N ILE A 102 -11.53 13.49 37.96
CA ILE A 102 -12.39 13.80 39.11
C ILE A 102 -13.83 13.48 38.74
N GLY A 103 -14.52 12.76 39.64
CA GLY A 103 -15.93 12.43 39.50
C GLY A 103 -16.77 13.66 39.15
N ASN A 104 -17.92 13.42 38.52
CA ASN A 104 -18.86 14.50 38.18
C ASN A 104 -19.15 15.35 39.44
N ALA A 105 -19.38 16.65 39.30
CA ALA A 105 -19.69 17.52 40.45
C ALA A 105 -20.90 17.03 41.27
N ASN A 106 -21.73 16.17 40.66
CA ASN A 106 -22.89 15.51 41.27
C ASN A 106 -22.58 14.16 41.94
N ASP A 107 -21.34 13.65 41.82
CA ASP A 107 -20.94 12.39 42.43
C ASP A 107 -20.89 12.53 43.96
N ARG A 108 -21.44 11.53 44.64
CA ARG A 108 -21.53 11.48 46.11
C ARG A 108 -20.46 10.57 46.68
N GLY A 109 -20.04 10.86 47.91
CA GLY A 109 -19.13 10.03 48.68
C GLY A 109 -17.71 9.97 48.11
N TRP A 110 -17.06 8.81 48.23
CA TRP A 110 -15.63 8.66 47.97
C TRP A 110 -15.19 8.95 46.52
N ARG A 111 -16.11 8.82 45.54
CA ARG A 111 -15.80 9.07 44.13
C ARG A 111 -15.46 10.53 43.82
N LYS A 112 -15.92 11.47 44.66
CA LYS A 112 -15.62 12.90 44.48
C LYS A 112 -14.11 13.19 44.60
N ASP A 113 -13.43 12.43 45.45
CA ASP A 113 -12.00 12.61 45.73
C ASP A 113 -11.14 11.59 44.96
N PHE A 114 -11.76 10.71 44.17
CA PHE A 114 -11.07 9.71 43.37
C PHE A 114 -10.72 10.26 41.98
N PHE A 115 -9.44 10.27 41.66
CA PHE A 115 -8.94 10.53 40.30
C PHE A 115 -7.60 9.82 40.11
N LEU A 116 -7.32 9.43 38.86
CA LEU A 116 -6.05 8.87 38.41
C LEU A 116 -5.33 9.79 37.42
N VAL A 117 -6.08 10.63 36.71
CA VAL A 117 -5.57 11.66 35.80
C VAL A 117 -6.21 12.98 36.17
N SER A 118 -5.40 14.04 36.30
CA SER A 118 -5.95 15.37 36.57
C SER A 118 -6.76 15.87 35.37
N ASP A 119 -7.76 16.70 35.62
CA ASP A 119 -8.60 17.26 34.56
C ASP A 119 -7.78 18.14 33.58
N ALA A 120 -6.73 18.78 34.08
CA ALA A 120 -5.78 19.57 33.30
C ALA A 120 -4.90 18.68 32.38
N ASP A 121 -4.49 17.51 32.86
CA ASP A 121 -3.61 16.59 32.12
C ASP A 121 -4.36 15.70 31.13
N TRP A 122 -5.68 15.56 31.30
CA TRP A 122 -6.53 14.67 30.50
C TRP A 122 -6.30 14.81 28.99
N LYS A 123 -6.30 16.05 28.47
CA LYS A 123 -6.17 16.29 27.03
C LYS A 123 -4.86 15.72 26.48
N ASN A 124 -3.76 15.92 27.20
CA ASN A 124 -2.44 15.45 26.81
C ASN A 124 -2.32 13.93 26.96
N TRP A 125 -2.84 13.39 28.06
CA TRP A 125 -2.86 11.95 28.32
C TRP A 125 -3.68 11.21 27.25
N TRP A 126 -4.90 11.67 26.98
CA TRP A 126 -5.81 11.08 25.99
C TRP A 126 -5.25 11.15 24.58
N ALA A 127 -4.62 12.26 24.18
CA ALA A 127 -3.99 12.37 22.87
C ALA A 127 -2.88 11.32 22.66
N ALA A 128 -2.15 10.94 23.73
CA ALA A 128 -1.13 9.92 23.65
C ALA A 128 -1.71 8.49 23.68
N VAL A 129 -2.69 8.23 24.55
CA VAL A 129 -3.36 6.92 24.63
C VAL A 129 -4.15 6.62 23.37
N SER A 130 -4.91 7.58 22.84
CA SER A 130 -5.66 7.42 21.58
C SER A 130 -4.77 7.07 20.38
N LYS A 131 -3.54 7.59 20.33
CA LYS A 131 -2.55 7.19 19.31
C LYS A 131 -2.11 5.73 19.46
N LYS A 132 -1.99 5.23 20.70
CA LYS A 132 -1.66 3.83 20.97
C LYS A 132 -2.85 2.90 20.72
N LEU A 133 -4.05 3.30 21.14
CA LEU A 133 -5.30 2.55 20.92
C LEU A 133 -5.52 2.23 19.44
N LYS A 134 -5.29 3.20 18.54
CA LYS A 134 -5.40 2.99 17.08
C LYS A 134 -4.45 1.92 16.51
N LYS A 135 -3.43 1.52 17.26
CA LYS A 135 -2.45 0.50 16.88
C LYS A 135 -2.58 -0.78 17.69
N ASP A 136 -3.45 -0.79 18.71
CA ASP A 136 -3.57 -1.89 19.63
C ASP A 136 -4.49 -2.98 19.02
N PRO A 137 -4.02 -4.22 18.88
CA PRO A 137 -4.79 -5.28 18.25
C PRO A 137 -6.05 -5.67 19.05
N TRP A 138 -6.12 -5.36 20.35
CA TRP A 138 -7.30 -5.65 21.16
C TRP A 138 -8.43 -4.63 21.03
N PHE A 139 -8.17 -3.45 20.44
CA PHE A 139 -9.16 -2.38 20.37
C PHE A 139 -9.51 -2.02 18.94
N ASP A 140 -10.81 -1.85 18.70
CA ASP A 140 -11.32 -1.14 17.54
C ASP A 140 -11.70 0.29 17.94
N ALA A 141 -11.00 1.26 17.36
CA ALA A 141 -11.23 2.69 17.54
C ALA A 141 -11.46 3.39 16.18
N SER A 142 -11.94 2.64 15.18
CA SER A 142 -12.28 3.15 13.84
C SER A 142 -13.55 4.01 13.86
N ILE A 143 -14.50 3.66 14.73
CA ILE A 143 -15.78 4.36 14.87
C ILE A 143 -15.60 5.62 15.73
N LYS A 144 -16.06 6.76 15.22
CA LYS A 144 -16.00 8.04 15.94
C LYS A 144 -16.71 7.93 17.30
N ASN A 145 -16.03 8.37 18.36
CA ASN A 145 -16.51 8.38 19.75
C ASN A 145 -16.85 7.00 20.34
N GLN A 146 -16.42 5.91 19.72
CA GLN A 146 -16.64 4.56 20.21
C GLN A 146 -15.33 3.77 20.20
N ILE A 147 -15.08 3.05 21.28
CA ILE A 147 -13.94 2.15 21.44
C ILE A 147 -14.51 0.80 21.81
N ILE A 148 -14.18 -0.23 21.03
CA ILE A 148 -14.68 -1.59 21.21
C ILE A 148 -13.50 -2.47 21.60
N LEU A 149 -13.65 -3.23 22.70
CA LEU A 149 -12.73 -4.28 23.09
C LEU A 149 -13.08 -5.56 22.31
N ARG A 150 -12.11 -6.07 21.57
CA ARG A 150 -12.22 -7.32 20.82
C ARG A 150 -12.07 -8.51 21.77
N GLU A 151 -12.74 -9.61 21.43
CA GLU A 151 -12.61 -10.88 22.17
C GLU A 151 -11.22 -11.49 21.97
N GLU A 152 -10.63 -11.29 20.79
CA GLU A 152 -9.30 -11.75 20.42
C GLU A 152 -8.49 -10.61 19.78
N PRO A 153 -7.16 -10.61 19.93
CA PRO A 153 -6.32 -9.61 19.30
C PRO A 153 -6.34 -9.80 17.79
N LEU A 154 -6.49 -8.70 17.06
CA LEU A 154 -6.40 -8.70 15.61
C LEU A 154 -5.00 -9.16 15.18
N SER A 155 -4.93 -10.09 14.22
CA SER A 155 -3.66 -10.51 13.62
C SER A 155 -2.97 -9.34 12.92
N GLU A 156 -1.66 -9.44 12.68
CA GLU A 156 -0.92 -8.40 11.97
C GLU A 156 -1.54 -8.10 10.58
N THR A 157 -1.83 -9.16 9.81
CA THR A 157 -2.54 -9.05 8.52
C THR A 157 -3.92 -8.42 8.69
N GLY A 158 -4.68 -8.82 9.73
CA GLY A 158 -5.97 -8.22 10.04
C GLY A 158 -5.87 -6.72 10.36
N SER A 159 -4.82 -6.30 11.08
CA SER A 159 -4.59 -4.88 11.42
C SER A 159 -4.21 -4.04 10.20
N ILE A 160 -3.44 -4.60 9.27
CA ILE A 160 -3.16 -3.93 8.00
C ILE A 160 -4.44 -3.85 7.17
N MET A 161 -5.23 -4.92 7.12
CA MET A 161 -6.49 -4.97 6.39
C MET A 161 -7.52 -3.96 6.90
N ASP A 162 -7.69 -3.86 8.22
CA ASP A 162 -8.60 -2.90 8.85
C ASP A 162 -8.21 -1.45 8.51
N ARG A 163 -6.92 -1.12 8.61
CA ARG A 163 -6.42 0.20 8.18
C ARG A 163 -6.60 0.43 6.69
N PHE A 164 -6.35 -0.59 5.87
CA PHE A 164 -6.52 -0.52 4.42
C PHE A 164 -7.95 -0.18 4.02
N LEU A 165 -8.96 -0.73 4.70
CA LEU A 165 -10.36 -0.43 4.42
C LEU A 165 -10.75 1.02 4.80
N HIS A 166 -10.22 1.52 5.92
CA HIS A 166 -10.66 2.78 6.51
C HIS A 166 -9.78 4.01 6.16
N ASP A 167 -8.57 3.84 5.64
CA ASP A 167 -7.70 4.97 5.30
C ASP A 167 -8.26 5.74 4.09
N GLY A 168 -8.27 7.07 4.15
CA GLY A 168 -8.72 7.93 3.05
C GLY A 168 -7.63 8.22 2.01
N ASP A 169 -6.36 7.98 2.35
CA ASP A 169 -5.20 8.29 1.51
C ASP A 169 -4.88 7.12 0.57
N LEU A 170 -5.06 7.35 -0.74
CA LEU A 170 -4.81 6.34 -1.77
C LEU A 170 -3.34 5.86 -1.81
N THR A 171 -2.38 6.75 -1.51
CA THR A 171 -0.95 6.40 -1.50
C THR A 171 -0.63 5.45 -0.34
N LYS A 172 -1.25 5.68 0.82
CA LYS A 172 -1.15 4.76 1.96
C LYS A 172 -1.88 3.45 1.69
N LYS A 173 -3.08 3.52 1.09
CA LYS A 173 -3.86 2.33 0.71
C LYS A 173 -3.08 1.43 -0.24
N ILE A 174 -2.48 1.97 -1.30
CA ILE A 174 -1.72 1.12 -2.23
C ILE A 174 -0.46 0.53 -1.59
N THR A 175 0.15 1.23 -0.64
CA THR A 175 1.29 0.70 0.14
C THR A 175 0.86 -0.45 1.05
N MET A 176 -0.32 -0.35 1.68
CA MET A 176 -0.89 -1.43 2.47
C MET A 176 -1.33 -2.61 1.59
N ALA A 177 -1.90 -2.36 0.42
CA ALA A 177 -2.26 -3.39 -0.55
C ALA A 177 -1.04 -4.21 -0.98
N GLU A 178 0.07 -3.56 -1.34
CA GLU A 178 1.33 -4.26 -1.69
C GLU A 178 1.82 -5.17 -0.56
N GLN A 179 1.72 -4.70 0.70
CA GLN A 179 2.09 -5.49 1.86
C GLN A 179 1.14 -6.69 2.05
N LEU A 180 -0.17 -6.48 1.94
CA LEU A 180 -1.18 -7.55 2.05
C LEU A 180 -1.02 -8.61 0.96
N VAL A 181 -0.81 -8.21 -0.28
CA VAL A 181 -0.53 -9.09 -1.42
C VAL A 181 0.73 -9.92 -1.16
N LYS A 182 1.80 -9.28 -0.68
CA LYS A 182 3.05 -9.97 -0.30
C LYS A 182 2.87 -10.96 0.84
N ASP A 183 2.07 -10.63 1.84
CA ASP A 183 1.80 -11.53 2.97
C ASP A 183 0.93 -12.72 2.52
N CYS A 184 -0.04 -12.50 1.65
CA CYS A 184 -0.87 -13.55 1.06
C CYS A 184 -0.06 -14.54 0.21
N LYS A 185 1.03 -14.11 -0.44
CA LYS A 185 1.96 -15.04 -1.11
C LYS A 185 2.61 -16.03 -0.15
N LYS A 186 2.83 -15.64 1.11
CA LYS A 186 3.42 -16.52 2.14
C LYS A 186 2.36 -17.37 2.83
N LYS A 187 1.19 -16.77 3.09
CA LYS A 187 0.06 -17.42 3.74
C LYS A 187 -1.23 -17.02 3.00
N PRO A 188 -1.70 -17.86 2.05
CA PRO A 188 -2.86 -17.53 1.23
C PRO A 188 -4.10 -17.20 2.06
N ASP A 189 -4.71 -16.05 1.77
CA ASP A 189 -6.00 -15.63 2.31
C ASP A 189 -6.81 -14.97 1.20
N MET A 190 -7.74 -15.75 0.61
CA MET A 190 -8.52 -15.30 -0.55
C MET A 190 -9.45 -14.14 -0.21
N LYS A 191 -9.96 -14.05 1.02
CA LYS A 191 -10.86 -12.96 1.42
C LYS A 191 -10.11 -11.62 1.47
N VAL A 192 -8.87 -11.63 1.94
CA VAL A 192 -8.00 -10.44 1.92
C VAL A 192 -7.71 -10.03 0.48
N LEU A 193 -7.33 -10.98 -0.38
CA LEU A 193 -7.02 -10.68 -1.78
C LEU A 193 -8.22 -10.14 -2.56
N GLU A 194 -9.41 -10.70 -2.38
CA GLU A 194 -10.65 -10.22 -3.00
C GLU A 194 -10.96 -8.77 -2.60
N ALA A 195 -10.88 -8.47 -1.30
CA ALA A 195 -11.17 -7.13 -0.80
C ALA A 195 -10.10 -6.11 -1.21
N VAL A 196 -8.83 -6.51 -1.28
CA VAL A 196 -7.75 -5.71 -1.86
C VAL A 196 -7.99 -5.47 -3.36
N GLY A 197 -8.38 -6.51 -4.10
CA GLY A 197 -8.72 -6.45 -5.51
C GLY A 197 -9.81 -5.43 -5.82
N GLN A 198 -10.92 -5.43 -5.08
CA GLN A 198 -12.02 -4.48 -5.28
C GLN A 198 -11.61 -3.01 -5.12
N ILE A 199 -10.70 -2.70 -4.20
CA ILE A 199 -10.20 -1.33 -4.01
C ILE A 199 -9.20 -0.97 -5.11
N ILE A 200 -8.35 -1.91 -5.52
CA ILE A 200 -7.42 -1.72 -6.64
C ILE A 200 -8.17 -1.43 -7.94
N GLU A 201 -9.26 -2.15 -8.22
CA GLU A 201 -10.10 -1.88 -9.41
C GLU A 201 -10.61 -0.43 -9.41
N LYS A 202 -11.12 0.05 -8.26
CA LYS A 202 -11.57 1.44 -8.11
C LYS A 202 -10.43 2.45 -8.32
N ILE A 203 -9.21 2.14 -7.88
CA ILE A 203 -8.04 2.99 -8.11
C ILE A 203 -7.70 3.07 -9.60
N ILE A 204 -7.78 1.94 -10.32
CA ILE A 204 -7.49 1.85 -11.76
C ILE A 204 -8.56 2.55 -12.61
N GLU A 205 -9.83 2.47 -12.19
CA GLU A 205 -10.96 3.10 -12.89
C GLU A 205 -11.09 4.59 -12.62
N GLY A 206 -10.61 5.06 -11.47
CA GLY A 206 -10.70 6.46 -11.06
C GLY A 206 -9.60 7.35 -11.63
N GLU A 207 -9.81 8.67 -11.52
CA GLU A 207 -8.80 9.69 -11.81
C GLU A 207 -7.81 9.81 -10.64
N SER A 208 -6.90 8.84 -10.55
CA SER A 208 -5.85 8.80 -9.52
C SER A 208 -4.51 9.26 -10.08
N ASP A 209 -3.58 9.59 -9.17
CA ASP A 209 -2.18 9.85 -9.51
C ASP A 209 -1.56 8.66 -10.30
N LYS A 210 -0.83 8.96 -11.39
CA LYS A 210 -0.26 7.94 -12.29
C LYS A 210 0.62 6.94 -11.54
N ALA A 211 1.41 7.37 -10.55
CA ALA A 211 2.28 6.46 -9.80
C ALA A 211 1.47 5.54 -8.86
N VAL A 212 0.35 6.01 -8.33
CA VAL A 212 -0.59 5.17 -7.56
C VAL A 212 -1.25 4.13 -8.47
N VAL A 213 -1.66 4.52 -9.68
CA VAL A 213 -2.24 3.61 -10.68
C VAL A 213 -1.23 2.54 -11.11
N ASP A 214 0.02 2.91 -11.40
CA ASP A 214 1.03 1.95 -11.83
C ASP A 214 1.33 0.90 -10.74
N ARG A 215 1.30 1.31 -9.47
CA ARG A 215 1.40 0.38 -8.32
C ARG A 215 0.16 -0.50 -8.16
N ALA A 216 -1.03 0.03 -8.46
CA ALA A 216 -2.27 -0.72 -8.49
C ALA A 216 -2.25 -1.79 -9.58
N VAL A 217 -1.77 -1.45 -10.78
CA VAL A 217 -1.54 -2.38 -11.90
C VAL A 217 -0.56 -3.48 -11.52
N TYR A 218 0.54 -3.14 -10.83
CA TYR A 218 1.45 -4.13 -10.28
C TYR A 218 0.75 -5.08 -9.32
N CYS A 219 -0.03 -4.57 -8.36
CA CYS A 219 -0.78 -5.42 -7.43
C CYS A 219 -1.80 -6.32 -8.15
N SER A 220 -2.49 -5.82 -9.19
CA SER A 220 -3.43 -6.62 -10.00
C SER A 220 -2.75 -7.80 -10.68
N ALA A 221 -1.55 -7.58 -11.24
CA ALA A 221 -0.75 -8.65 -11.84
C ALA A 221 -0.38 -9.73 -10.81
N GLU A 222 0.06 -9.31 -9.64
CA GLU A 222 0.43 -10.19 -8.53
C GLU A 222 -0.77 -10.98 -7.97
N ILE A 223 -1.95 -10.35 -7.86
CA ILE A 223 -3.20 -11.00 -7.45
C ILE A 223 -3.65 -12.05 -8.48
N ARG A 224 -3.48 -11.74 -9.77
CA ARG A 224 -3.78 -12.67 -10.88
C ARG A 224 -2.88 -13.91 -10.83
N GLU A 225 -1.59 -13.76 -10.54
CA GLU A 225 -0.68 -14.90 -10.37
C GLU A 225 -1.09 -15.82 -9.22
N MET A 226 -1.83 -15.29 -8.23
CA MET A 226 -2.42 -16.07 -7.13
C MET A 226 -3.80 -16.68 -7.47
N GLY A 227 -4.26 -16.54 -8.72
CA GLY A 227 -5.47 -17.20 -9.22
C GLY A 227 -6.76 -16.39 -9.07
N ILE A 228 -6.68 -15.10 -8.70
CA ILE A 228 -7.86 -14.21 -8.62
C ILE A 228 -7.88 -13.30 -9.85
N GLU A 229 -8.94 -13.40 -10.64
CA GLU A 229 -9.16 -12.55 -11.79
C GLU A 229 -9.94 -11.29 -11.41
N LEU A 230 -9.33 -10.13 -11.64
CA LEU A 230 -9.96 -8.82 -11.46
C LEU A 230 -10.67 -8.42 -12.77
N LYS A 231 -11.98 -8.19 -12.68
CA LYS A 231 -12.90 -7.94 -13.81
C LYS A 231 -12.48 -6.72 -14.62
N SER A 232 -12.08 -5.65 -13.94
CA SER A 232 -11.72 -4.39 -14.61
C SER A 232 -10.29 -4.40 -15.16
N PHE A 233 -9.44 -5.27 -14.61
CA PHE A 233 -8.06 -5.41 -15.02
C PHE A 233 -7.93 -6.25 -16.29
N LEU A 234 -8.52 -7.45 -16.34
CA LEU A 234 -8.23 -8.44 -17.39
C LEU A 234 -8.45 -7.92 -18.82
N PRO A 235 -9.57 -7.24 -19.16
CA PRO A 235 -9.80 -6.73 -20.51
C PRO A 235 -8.78 -5.65 -20.94
N ARG A 236 -8.18 -4.97 -19.96
CA ARG A 236 -7.24 -3.86 -20.16
C ARG A 236 -5.82 -4.21 -19.73
N ALA A 237 -5.56 -5.44 -19.31
CA ALA A 237 -4.31 -5.84 -18.65
C ALA A 237 -3.11 -5.50 -19.52
N TYR A 238 -3.26 -5.73 -20.83
CA TYR A 238 -2.27 -5.37 -21.82
C TYR A 238 -1.90 -3.88 -21.80
N GLU A 239 -2.89 -3.01 -21.97
CA GLU A 239 -2.72 -1.56 -22.05
C GLU A 239 -2.18 -1.01 -20.73
N LEU A 240 -2.74 -1.46 -19.60
CA LEU A 240 -2.36 -1.01 -18.27
C LEU A 240 -0.93 -1.42 -17.93
N ILE A 241 -0.55 -2.67 -18.15
CA ILE A 241 0.78 -3.18 -17.85
C ILE A 241 1.84 -2.46 -18.70
N SER A 242 1.62 -2.40 -20.02
CA SER A 242 2.59 -1.78 -20.93
C SER A 242 2.79 -0.30 -20.62
N THR A 243 1.72 0.42 -20.32
CA THR A 243 1.79 1.83 -19.91
C THR A 243 2.55 2.02 -18.58
N ALA A 244 2.27 1.17 -17.58
CA ALA A 244 2.95 1.25 -16.28
C ALA A 244 4.45 0.92 -16.37
N LEU A 245 4.85 0.03 -17.27
CA LEU A 245 6.26 -0.29 -17.53
C LEU A 245 7.01 0.90 -18.14
N VAL A 246 6.34 1.66 -19.01
CA VAL A 246 6.89 2.81 -19.73
C VAL A 246 7.06 4.05 -18.82
N ARG A 247 6.07 4.38 -17.98
CA ARG A 247 6.03 5.63 -17.18
C ARG A 247 7.11 5.79 -16.11
N ASN A 248 7.93 4.76 -15.87
CA ASN A 248 9.05 4.78 -14.92
C ASN A 248 8.71 5.13 -13.47
N ASN A 249 7.45 5.00 -13.05
CA ASN A 249 7.03 5.22 -11.66
C ASN A 249 7.28 4.01 -10.74
N LEU A 250 7.59 2.85 -11.32
CA LEU A 250 7.82 1.60 -10.59
C LEU A 250 9.31 1.33 -10.36
N PRO A 251 9.72 0.88 -9.15
CA PRO A 251 11.05 0.34 -8.91
C PRO A 251 11.37 -0.83 -9.83
N GLY A 252 12.65 -1.00 -10.20
CA GLY A 252 13.11 -2.03 -11.14
C GLY A 252 12.71 -3.47 -10.77
N LEU A 253 12.62 -3.80 -9.47
CA LEU A 253 12.12 -5.11 -9.02
C LEU A 253 10.65 -5.35 -9.42
N LYS A 254 9.79 -4.35 -9.24
CA LYS A 254 8.37 -4.42 -9.61
C LYS A 254 8.19 -4.40 -11.12
N LYS A 255 8.98 -3.60 -11.84
CA LYS A 255 8.98 -3.60 -13.31
C LYS A 255 9.30 -4.99 -13.88
N ARG A 256 10.28 -5.70 -13.32
CA ARG A 256 10.62 -7.05 -13.79
C ARG A 256 9.50 -8.07 -13.55
N ALA A 257 8.91 -8.07 -12.36
CA ALA A 257 7.75 -8.92 -12.08
C ALA A 257 6.59 -8.60 -13.03
N LEU A 258 6.29 -7.31 -13.21
CA LEU A 258 5.24 -6.86 -14.11
C LEU A 258 5.51 -7.20 -15.59
N TYR A 259 6.77 -7.14 -16.02
CA TYR A 259 7.18 -7.54 -17.36
C TYR A 259 7.05 -9.06 -17.58
N SER A 260 7.33 -9.88 -16.56
CA SER A 260 7.04 -11.33 -16.61
C SER A 260 5.55 -11.56 -16.88
N THR A 261 4.66 -10.87 -16.17
CA THR A 261 3.22 -10.94 -16.42
C THR A 261 2.85 -10.44 -17.84
N PHE A 262 3.51 -9.39 -18.33
CA PHE A 262 3.31 -8.86 -19.69
C PHE A 262 3.61 -9.91 -20.76
N THR A 263 4.74 -10.62 -20.65
CA THR A 263 5.16 -11.67 -21.60
C THR A 263 4.27 -12.91 -21.58
N ALA A 264 3.39 -13.05 -20.58
CA ALA A 264 2.41 -14.12 -20.52
C ALA A 264 1.05 -13.72 -21.15
N LEU A 265 0.91 -12.48 -21.65
CA LEU A 265 -0.31 -12.03 -22.31
C LEU A 265 -0.33 -12.44 -23.79
N PRO A 266 -1.44 -12.92 -24.34
CA PRO A 266 -1.48 -13.41 -25.72
C PRO A 266 -1.29 -12.32 -26.79
N SER A 267 -1.43 -11.04 -26.42
CA SER A 267 -1.54 -9.91 -27.37
C SER A 267 -0.26 -9.09 -27.53
N HIS A 268 0.87 -9.51 -26.95
CA HIS A 268 2.13 -8.78 -27.10
C HIS A 268 2.78 -9.04 -28.46
N ASN A 269 3.46 -8.04 -29.00
CA ASN A 269 4.33 -8.19 -30.16
C ASN A 269 5.72 -7.62 -29.89
N ILE A 270 6.63 -7.83 -30.83
CA ILE A 270 8.02 -7.44 -30.69
C ILE A 270 8.21 -5.93 -30.47
N ILE A 271 7.44 -5.09 -31.16
CA ILE A 271 7.53 -3.63 -31.05
C ILE A 271 7.19 -3.20 -29.62
N ASP A 272 6.19 -3.80 -28.98
CA ASP A 272 5.84 -3.44 -27.61
C ASP A 272 6.99 -3.73 -26.62
N HIS A 273 7.71 -4.84 -26.81
CA HIS A 273 8.91 -5.13 -26.02
C HIS A 273 10.05 -4.13 -26.28
N LEU A 274 10.25 -3.72 -27.54
CA LEU A 274 11.25 -2.71 -27.91
C LEU A 274 10.92 -1.34 -27.27
N ILE A 275 9.64 -0.94 -27.26
CA ILE A 275 9.17 0.27 -26.59
C ILE A 275 9.48 0.20 -25.09
N ILE A 276 9.12 -0.91 -24.42
CA ILE A 276 9.40 -1.10 -22.99
C ILE A 276 10.93 -1.10 -22.73
N PHE A 277 11.74 -1.63 -23.64
CA PHE A 277 13.19 -1.65 -23.53
C PHE A 277 13.80 -0.26 -23.43
N LEU A 278 13.33 0.69 -24.25
CA LEU A 278 13.85 2.06 -24.26
C LEU A 278 13.78 2.74 -22.88
N CYS A 279 12.75 2.41 -22.08
CA CYS A 279 12.49 3.03 -20.76
C CYS A 279 12.91 2.15 -19.58
N GLY A 280 13.40 0.94 -19.86
CA GLY A 280 13.90 0.06 -18.83
C GLY A 280 15.17 0.59 -18.19
N ASP A 281 15.35 0.31 -16.90
CA ASP A 281 16.68 0.41 -16.30
C ASP A 281 17.59 -0.71 -16.87
N GLU A 282 18.88 -0.66 -16.57
CA GLU A 282 19.85 -1.66 -17.05
C GLU A 282 19.42 -3.10 -16.73
N LYS A 283 18.79 -3.33 -15.57
CA LYS A 283 18.34 -4.66 -15.15
C LYS A 283 17.12 -5.13 -15.94
N LEU A 284 16.16 -4.25 -16.20
CA LEU A 284 15.00 -4.56 -17.03
C LEU A 284 15.42 -4.78 -18.48
N ARG A 285 16.32 -3.95 -19.03
CA ARG A 285 16.87 -4.14 -20.38
C ARG A 285 17.55 -5.49 -20.51
N LYS A 286 18.40 -5.87 -19.55
CA LYS A 286 19.01 -7.21 -19.50
C LYS A 286 17.98 -8.33 -19.45
N GLU A 287 16.89 -8.16 -18.69
CA GLU A 287 15.81 -9.15 -18.63
C GLU A 287 15.10 -9.26 -19.98
N ILE A 288 14.73 -8.12 -20.57
CA ILE A 288 14.11 -8.06 -21.89
C ILE A 288 15.01 -8.74 -22.91
N SER A 289 16.31 -8.41 -22.97
CA SER A 289 17.26 -9.01 -23.91
C SER A 289 17.34 -10.54 -23.87
N LYS A 290 17.04 -11.18 -22.72
CA LYS A 290 17.00 -12.65 -22.65
C LYS A 290 15.90 -13.24 -23.54
N HIS A 291 14.84 -12.48 -23.80
CA HIS A 291 13.76 -12.86 -24.71
C HIS A 291 14.08 -12.58 -26.19
N PHE A 292 15.26 -12.01 -26.49
CA PHE A 292 15.73 -11.72 -27.84
C PHE A 292 16.99 -12.55 -28.19
N PRO A 293 16.96 -13.90 -28.12
CA PRO A 293 18.11 -14.71 -28.47
C PRO A 293 18.48 -14.53 -29.95
N ARG A 294 19.79 -14.55 -30.24
CA ARG A 294 20.34 -14.44 -31.59
C ARG A 294 19.82 -15.60 -32.46
N GLU A 295 19.10 -15.24 -33.53
CA GLU A 295 18.70 -16.00 -34.72
C GLU A 295 17.83 -17.28 -34.58
N LYS A 296 17.95 -18.14 -33.55
CA LYS A 296 17.32 -19.49 -33.60
C LYS A 296 15.98 -19.68 -32.87
N GLU A 297 15.65 -18.89 -31.86
CA GLU A 297 14.36 -18.96 -31.16
C GLU A 297 13.42 -17.78 -31.49
N PHE A 298 13.94 -16.83 -32.26
CA PHE A 298 13.24 -15.63 -32.71
C PHE A 298 12.07 -15.94 -33.67
N GLY A 299 12.08 -17.12 -34.29
CA GLY A 299 11.09 -17.54 -35.29
C GLY A 299 9.65 -17.38 -34.81
N SER A 300 9.30 -17.80 -33.59
CA SER A 300 7.89 -17.79 -33.17
C SER A 300 7.26 -16.40 -32.97
N LEU A 301 8.04 -15.38 -32.60
CA LEU A 301 7.60 -14.00 -32.42
C LEU A 301 7.82 -13.16 -33.68
N ALA A 302 8.91 -13.39 -34.42
CA ALA A 302 9.20 -12.65 -35.65
C ALA A 302 8.44 -13.19 -36.87
N GLU A 303 8.15 -14.49 -36.99
CA GLU A 303 7.32 -15.04 -38.08
C GLU A 303 5.88 -14.50 -38.02
N LYS A 304 5.41 -14.09 -36.84
CA LYS A 304 4.09 -13.50 -36.65
C LYS A 304 4.04 -11.99 -36.84
N THR A 305 5.17 -11.29 -36.77
CA THR A 305 5.19 -9.83 -36.81
C THR A 305 5.84 -9.36 -38.11
N VAL A 306 5.01 -8.92 -39.05
CA VAL A 306 5.49 -8.20 -40.24
C VAL A 306 6.05 -6.86 -39.76
N PHE A 307 7.37 -6.74 -39.71
CA PHE A 307 8.05 -5.52 -39.29
C PHE A 307 7.78 -4.30 -40.17
N ASP A 308 7.14 -4.50 -41.33
CA ASP A 308 6.76 -3.42 -42.24
C ASP A 308 5.40 -2.80 -41.89
N GLN A 309 4.76 -3.21 -40.78
CA GLN A 309 3.55 -2.56 -40.31
C GLN A 309 3.86 -1.24 -39.60
N PRO A 310 3.11 -0.16 -39.89
CA PRO A 310 3.26 1.09 -39.17
C PRO A 310 2.91 0.91 -37.68
N LEU A 311 3.50 1.75 -36.82
CA LEU A 311 3.17 1.77 -35.40
C LEU A 311 1.67 1.98 -35.21
N THR A 312 1.07 1.14 -34.39
CA THR A 312 -0.34 1.31 -34.01
C THR A 312 -0.53 2.59 -33.21
N THR A 313 -1.76 3.15 -33.20
CA THR A 313 -2.10 4.34 -32.39
C THR A 313 -1.70 4.18 -30.93
N ARG A 314 -1.83 2.98 -30.38
CA ARG A 314 -1.42 2.65 -29.01
C ARG A 314 0.11 2.74 -28.83
N GLN A 315 0.87 2.15 -29.73
CA GLN A 315 2.34 2.18 -29.69
C GLN A 315 2.87 3.61 -29.86
N ILE A 316 2.25 4.41 -30.73
CA ILE A 316 2.53 5.84 -30.87
C ILE A 316 2.26 6.57 -29.55
N HIS A 317 1.11 6.33 -28.92
CA HIS A 317 0.80 6.94 -27.62
C HIS A 317 1.82 6.57 -26.53
N GLN A 318 2.16 5.28 -26.41
CA GLN A 318 3.20 4.81 -25.49
C GLN A 318 4.55 5.45 -25.77
N MET A 319 4.88 5.63 -27.05
CA MET A 319 6.10 6.28 -27.44
C MET A 319 6.10 7.75 -27.03
N ASN A 320 5.02 8.47 -27.24
CA ASN A 320 4.94 9.88 -26.86
C ASN A 320 4.97 10.08 -25.33
N GLU A 321 4.57 9.10 -24.51
CA GLU A 321 4.82 9.16 -23.05
C GLU A 321 6.33 9.20 -22.71
N LEU A 322 7.21 8.77 -23.63
CA LEU A 322 8.68 8.81 -23.44
C LEU A 322 9.25 10.22 -23.46
N VAL A 323 8.51 11.21 -23.94
CA VAL A 323 8.93 12.63 -23.87
C VAL A 323 9.18 13.06 -22.43
N SER A 324 8.48 12.45 -21.47
CA SER A 324 8.70 12.71 -20.04
C SER A 324 9.99 12.08 -19.49
N CYS A 325 10.63 11.19 -20.25
CA CYS A 325 11.89 10.55 -19.88
C CYS A 325 13.07 11.51 -20.16
N PRO A 326 14.04 11.66 -19.24
CA PRO A 326 15.25 12.42 -19.51
C PRO A 326 15.96 11.92 -20.79
N GLU A 327 16.35 12.84 -21.67
CA GLU A 327 16.97 12.53 -22.99
C GLU A 327 18.10 11.50 -22.87
N HIS A 328 18.98 11.65 -21.87
CA HIS A 328 20.11 10.74 -21.67
C HIS A 328 19.70 9.29 -21.38
N ILE A 329 18.55 9.06 -20.72
CA ILE A 329 18.05 7.71 -20.44
C ILE A 329 17.54 7.05 -21.73
N LEU A 330 16.79 7.81 -22.54
CA LEU A 330 16.28 7.35 -23.83
C LEU A 330 17.44 7.08 -24.80
N MET A 331 18.39 8.01 -24.88
CA MET A 331 19.64 7.86 -25.65
C MET A 331 20.37 6.57 -25.28
N GLU A 332 20.60 6.34 -23.98
CA GLU A 332 21.25 5.12 -23.50
C GLU A 332 20.43 3.87 -23.81
N GLY A 333 19.10 3.97 -23.78
CA GLY A 333 18.19 2.91 -24.18
C GLY A 333 18.36 2.51 -25.63
N ILE A 334 18.43 3.49 -26.54
CA ILE A 334 18.63 3.24 -27.97
C ILE A 334 20.01 2.65 -28.24
N LYS A 335 21.06 3.18 -27.61
CA LYS A 335 22.42 2.60 -27.70
C LYS A 335 22.46 1.15 -27.24
N SER A 336 21.86 0.87 -26.08
CA SER A 336 21.73 -0.48 -25.54
C SER A 336 20.93 -1.38 -26.50
N LEU A 337 19.89 -0.85 -27.14
CA LEU A 337 19.04 -1.59 -28.07
C LEU A 337 19.83 -2.07 -29.29
N VAL A 338 20.58 -1.15 -29.92
CA VAL A 338 21.44 -1.43 -31.08
C VAL A 338 22.49 -2.49 -30.77
N GLN A 339 23.02 -2.52 -29.54
CA GLN A 339 24.03 -3.49 -29.13
C GLN A 339 23.45 -4.85 -28.74
N ALA A 340 22.26 -4.87 -28.16
CA ALA A 340 21.70 -6.06 -27.52
C ALA A 340 20.80 -6.91 -28.42
N ILE A 341 20.17 -6.31 -29.44
CA ILE A 341 19.15 -6.95 -30.27
C ILE A 341 19.63 -7.07 -31.72
N ASP A 342 19.06 -8.04 -32.45
CA ASP A 342 19.30 -8.24 -33.87
C ASP A 342 19.24 -6.92 -34.68
N PRO A 343 20.27 -6.59 -35.49
CA PRO A 343 20.36 -5.32 -36.21
C PRO A 343 19.18 -5.07 -37.17
N GLN A 344 18.62 -6.10 -37.79
CA GLN A 344 17.51 -5.94 -38.73
C GLN A 344 16.23 -5.54 -37.99
N CYS A 345 15.91 -6.24 -36.90
CA CYS A 345 14.78 -5.92 -36.03
C CYS A 345 14.88 -4.48 -35.49
N VAL A 346 16.05 -4.08 -35.01
CA VAL A 346 16.30 -2.73 -34.50
C VAL A 346 16.15 -1.70 -35.60
N SER A 347 16.66 -1.97 -36.80
CA SER A 347 16.60 -1.02 -37.92
C SER A 347 15.17 -0.68 -38.30
N ASN A 348 14.30 -1.69 -38.43
CA ASN A 348 12.90 -1.47 -38.82
C ASN A 348 12.17 -0.61 -37.79
N PHE A 349 12.34 -0.96 -36.51
CA PHE A 349 11.73 -0.22 -35.41
C PHE A 349 12.21 1.23 -35.35
N LEU A 350 13.52 1.47 -35.44
CA LEU A 350 14.07 2.83 -35.39
C LEU A 350 13.62 3.69 -36.59
N ILE A 351 13.47 3.08 -37.77
CA ILE A 351 12.95 3.77 -38.96
C ILE A 351 11.47 4.11 -38.78
N SER A 352 10.66 3.19 -38.25
CA SER A 352 9.26 3.48 -37.94
C SER A 352 9.09 4.63 -36.95
N LEU A 353 10.04 4.79 -36.00
CA LEU A 353 10.05 5.96 -35.12
C LEU A 353 10.37 7.24 -35.88
N LEU A 354 11.43 7.24 -36.69
CA LEU A 354 11.87 8.42 -37.45
C LEU A 354 10.84 8.90 -38.49
N LEU A 355 10.12 7.97 -39.13
CA LEU A 355 9.13 8.26 -40.17
C LEU A 355 7.71 8.45 -39.63
N GLY A 356 7.47 8.18 -38.35
CA GLY A 356 6.13 8.25 -37.77
C GLY A 356 5.63 9.70 -37.66
N GLU A 357 4.62 10.07 -38.45
CA GLU A 357 4.04 11.43 -38.49
C GLU A 357 3.50 11.91 -37.13
N ASN A 358 3.09 10.99 -36.26
CA ASN A 358 2.50 11.28 -34.95
C ASN A 358 3.47 11.03 -33.78
N ILE A 359 4.76 10.77 -34.06
CA ILE A 359 5.78 10.63 -33.03
C ILE A 359 6.29 12.02 -32.66
N GLU A 360 6.38 12.29 -31.36
CA GLU A 360 6.85 13.57 -30.83
C GLU A 360 8.27 13.90 -31.32
N SER A 361 8.45 15.13 -31.81
CA SER A 361 9.71 15.57 -32.44
C SER A 361 10.95 15.44 -31.54
N ALA A 362 10.77 15.53 -30.22
CA ALA A 362 11.84 15.30 -29.24
C ALA A 362 12.37 13.86 -29.28
N ILE A 363 11.49 12.88 -29.47
CA ILE A 363 11.86 11.46 -29.61
C ILE A 363 12.62 11.27 -30.91
N ASN A 364 12.09 11.78 -32.02
CA ASN A 364 12.73 11.67 -33.34
C ASN A 364 14.16 12.24 -33.33
N ARG A 365 14.35 13.42 -32.72
CA ARG A 365 15.69 14.02 -32.57
C ARG A 365 16.62 13.14 -31.73
N THR A 366 16.12 12.57 -30.63
CA THR A 366 16.91 11.69 -29.76
C THR A 366 17.31 10.40 -30.50
N VAL A 367 16.38 9.82 -31.26
CA VAL A 367 16.62 8.64 -32.09
C VAL A 367 17.64 8.92 -33.18
N ALA A 368 17.49 10.01 -33.92
CA ALA A 368 18.43 10.40 -34.96
C ALA A 368 19.85 10.59 -34.40
N LYS A 369 19.98 11.32 -33.29
CA LYS A 369 21.26 11.53 -32.61
C LYS A 369 21.88 10.21 -32.13
N ALA A 370 21.08 9.30 -31.57
CA ALA A 370 21.54 7.99 -31.13
C ALA A 370 22.09 7.15 -32.29
N ILE A 371 21.37 7.11 -33.42
CA ILE A 371 21.76 6.37 -34.63
C ILE A 371 23.10 6.88 -35.18
N THR A 372 23.28 8.20 -35.21
CA THR A 372 24.55 8.82 -35.64
C THR A 372 25.69 8.46 -34.70
N GLU A 373 25.47 8.54 -33.38
CA GLU A 373 26.49 8.20 -32.38
C GLU A 373 26.87 6.71 -32.40
N THR A 374 25.92 5.81 -32.69
CA THR A 374 26.19 4.37 -32.80
C THR A 374 26.69 3.94 -34.18
N LYS A 375 26.74 4.86 -35.16
CA LYS A 375 27.12 4.59 -36.56
C LYS A 375 26.32 3.44 -37.17
N SER A 376 25.01 3.40 -36.91
CA SER A 376 24.15 2.31 -37.38
C SER A 376 23.80 2.45 -38.88
N SER A 377 24.77 2.20 -39.76
CA SER A 377 24.70 2.40 -41.21
C SER A 377 23.48 1.76 -41.88
N ASN A 378 23.03 0.58 -41.43
CA ASN A 378 21.85 -0.08 -41.96
C ASN A 378 20.56 0.73 -41.76
N VAL A 379 20.38 1.31 -40.56
CA VAL A 379 19.22 2.15 -40.22
C VAL A 379 19.21 3.40 -41.10
N ILE A 380 20.40 3.98 -41.26
CA ILE A 380 20.64 5.19 -42.02
C ILE A 380 20.30 4.97 -43.49
N PHE A 381 20.94 3.98 -44.13
CA PHE A 381 20.74 3.68 -45.54
C PHE A 381 19.27 3.42 -45.85
N ARG A 382 18.61 2.61 -45.00
CA ARG A 382 17.21 2.29 -45.20
C ARG A 382 16.29 3.50 -44.97
N TYR A 383 16.55 4.34 -43.96
CA TYR A 383 15.83 5.61 -43.78
C TYR A 383 15.91 6.49 -45.04
N PHE A 384 17.09 6.68 -45.63
CA PHE A 384 17.24 7.45 -46.87
C PHE A 384 16.55 6.82 -48.07
N SER A 385 16.48 5.49 -48.14
CA SER A 385 15.75 4.80 -49.20
C SER A 385 14.23 4.96 -49.09
N GLU A 386 13.70 5.19 -47.88
CA GLU A 386 12.27 5.31 -47.62
C GLU A 386 11.78 6.77 -47.58
N VAL A 387 12.64 7.74 -47.21
CA VAL A 387 12.30 9.16 -47.26
C VAL A 387 12.34 9.64 -48.70
N ILE A 388 11.18 10.00 -49.25
CA ILE A 388 11.10 10.80 -50.47
C ILE A 388 11.58 12.20 -50.14
N ILE A 389 12.87 12.48 -50.30
CA ILE A 389 13.38 13.82 -50.06
C ILE A 389 12.99 14.70 -51.26
N PRO A 390 12.22 15.79 -51.06
CA PRO A 390 11.93 16.73 -52.13
C PRO A 390 13.25 17.27 -52.69
N ARG A 391 13.41 17.26 -54.02
CA ARG A 391 14.67 17.61 -54.72
C ARG A 391 15.30 18.90 -54.22
N GLU A 392 14.48 19.86 -53.80
CA GLU A 392 14.87 21.22 -53.43
C GLU A 392 15.54 21.35 -52.05
N ASN A 393 15.30 20.40 -51.12
CA ASN A 393 15.88 20.41 -49.76
C ASN A 393 16.86 19.26 -49.49
N SER A 394 17.03 18.35 -50.45
CA SER A 394 17.77 17.10 -50.29
C SER A 394 19.26 17.28 -50.04
N GLN A 395 19.90 18.21 -50.74
CA GLN A 395 21.37 18.30 -50.73
C GLN A 395 21.94 18.80 -49.41
N HIS A 396 21.32 19.78 -48.74
CA HIS A 396 21.89 20.35 -47.51
C HIS A 396 21.82 19.38 -46.32
N CYS A 397 20.66 18.72 -46.12
CA CYS A 397 20.48 17.75 -45.05
C CYS A 397 21.33 16.48 -45.27
N LEU A 398 21.44 16.00 -46.51
CA LEU A 398 22.34 14.89 -46.85
C LEU A 398 23.81 15.26 -46.61
N VAL A 399 24.24 16.48 -46.95
CA VAL A 399 25.64 16.91 -46.80
C VAL A 399 26.05 17.06 -45.34
N GLU A 400 25.26 17.74 -44.49
CA GLU A 400 25.57 17.80 -43.04
C GLU A 400 25.61 16.42 -42.40
N PHE A 401 24.75 15.51 -42.87
CA PHE A 401 24.65 14.16 -42.38
C PHE A 401 25.82 13.26 -42.81
N LEU A 402 26.19 13.29 -44.10
CA LEU A 402 27.37 12.58 -44.63
C LEU A 402 28.68 13.09 -44.00
N ASN A 403 28.76 14.40 -43.71
CA ASN A 403 29.90 14.98 -42.99
C ASN A 403 30.03 14.45 -41.55
N GLY A 404 28.93 14.04 -40.92
CA GLY A 404 28.93 13.43 -39.58
C GLY A 404 29.32 11.94 -39.55
N LEU A 405 29.15 11.22 -40.67
CA LEU A 405 29.42 9.79 -40.77
C LEU A 405 30.91 9.43 -40.91
N GLY A 406 31.74 10.39 -41.32
CA GLY A 406 33.15 10.17 -41.66
C GLY A 406 33.31 9.56 -43.05
N ALA A 407 34.49 9.77 -43.66
CA ALA A 407 34.72 9.53 -45.10
C ALA A 407 34.40 8.09 -45.58
N GLU A 408 34.75 7.05 -44.81
CA GLU A 408 34.50 5.65 -45.21
C GLU A 408 33.01 5.28 -45.26
N SER A 409 32.19 5.88 -44.41
CA SER A 409 30.74 5.57 -44.37
C SER A 409 29.95 6.43 -45.36
N ALA A 410 30.50 7.57 -45.77
CA ALA A 410 29.92 8.44 -46.80
C ALA A 410 30.13 7.91 -48.22
N GLU A 411 31.13 7.04 -48.45
CA GLU A 411 31.42 6.46 -49.77
C GLU A 411 30.54 5.25 -50.12
N MET A 412 29.99 4.57 -49.11
CA MET A 412 29.03 3.46 -49.26
C MET A 412 27.57 3.90 -49.40
N ALA A 413 27.23 5.10 -48.89
CA ALA A 413 25.87 5.66 -48.90
C ALA A 413 25.64 6.47 -50.18
#